data_AF-A0A9P6MUP7-F1
#
_entry.id   AF-A0A9P6MUP7-F1
#
_cell.length_a   1.000
_cell.length_b   1.000
_cell.length_c   1.000
_cell.angle_alpha   90.00
_cell.angle_beta   90.00
_cell.angle_gamma   90.00
#
_symmetry.space_group_name_H-M   'P 1'
#
loop_
_entity.id
_entity.type
_entity.pdbx_description
1 polymer ?
#
loop_
_entity_poly.entity_id
_entity_poly.type
_entity_poly.pdbx_seq_one_letter_code
_entity_poly.pdbx_strand_id
1 'polypeptide(L)'
;MTRRTTTYMQNQLKSVVAAIEHATQSGRPLDSVAITALINSRLFPMPITFSLVAHDESSFRKHMVEKVDEIENKLDKVLQNQKLIQDRLALIQQKAEAILVQNYEMLEYTIPRLFIVLPENSTSSDPMAIFRTKFRLHFICECGEHTKAPGSTIPHHPHLAEHEGYVVNKPTEFFEKYGPFLMAMLQLIKVRTSIAGHVMPALASLKVVDVIDSTLSAVDSVTKSAIAGVEYSIKYLEENCTRIQNSSIDGDPRALQDDFSSYLARVEGLEAVDLRQLGLYLETSSDNLLGNLYRMTTDKGHVKWVCIDHYRTTYKERDQQAFANTVQMNGGSYEPQLGQVVVSLGSKIRANEFLDALANARSVGDLDITFDWGAPGVILKH
;
A
#
# COMPACT_ATOMS: atom_id res chain seq x y z
N MET A 1 29.93 9.94 49.85
CA MET A 1 28.51 9.95 49.43
C MET A 1 27.70 9.05 50.36
N THR A 2 26.50 9.47 50.79
CA THR A 2 25.61 8.58 51.53
C THR A 2 24.96 7.59 50.57
N ARG A 3 24.71 6.34 51.00
CA ARG A 3 23.98 5.32 50.21
C ARG A 3 22.72 5.88 49.52
N ARG A 4 22.07 6.85 50.16
CA ARG A 4 20.90 7.58 49.65
C ARG A 4 21.15 8.40 48.38
N THR A 5 22.31 9.07 48.23
CA THR A 5 22.61 9.89 47.03
C THR A 5 22.86 8.99 45.81
N THR A 6 23.55 7.87 46.01
CA THR A 6 23.81 6.87 44.96
C THR A 6 22.51 6.22 44.47
N THR A 7 21.62 5.82 45.40
CA THR A 7 20.31 5.25 45.04
C THR A 7 19.42 6.25 44.31
N TYR A 8 19.44 7.52 44.69
CA TYR A 8 18.67 8.57 44.01
C TYR A 8 19.11 8.75 42.55
N MET A 9 20.43 8.90 42.31
CA MET A 9 21.00 9.04 40.96
C MET A 9 20.71 7.80 40.09
N GLN A 10 20.85 6.59 40.64
CA GLN A 10 20.52 5.35 39.94
C GLN A 10 19.04 5.28 39.55
N ASN A 11 18.13 5.75 40.41
CA ASN A 11 16.70 5.79 40.11
C ASN A 11 16.36 6.84 39.05
N GLN A 12 17.02 8.01 39.05
CA GLN A 12 16.86 9.00 37.98
C GLN A 12 17.35 8.47 36.63
N LEU A 13 18.50 7.81 36.61
CA LEU A 13 19.04 7.20 35.39
C LEU A 13 18.11 6.12 34.84
N LYS A 14 17.60 5.22 35.69
CA LYS A 14 16.58 4.23 35.31
C LYS A 14 15.31 4.89 34.77
N SER A 15 14.89 6.01 35.36
CA SER A 15 13.72 6.77 34.88
C SER A 15 13.95 7.39 33.49
N VAL A 16 15.16 7.89 33.20
CA VAL A 16 15.50 8.43 31.87
C VAL A 16 15.52 7.31 30.84
N VAL A 17 16.16 6.17 31.15
CA VAL A 17 16.18 5.00 30.26
C VAL A 17 14.76 4.50 29.96
N ALA A 18 13.92 4.34 31.00
CA ALA A 18 12.53 3.90 30.82
C ALA A 18 11.70 4.90 29.98
N ALA A 19 11.94 6.21 30.13
CA ALA A 19 11.26 7.23 29.33
C ALA A 19 11.70 7.20 27.86
N ILE A 20 13.00 6.96 27.58
CA ILE A 20 13.52 6.77 26.23
C ILE A 20 12.94 5.51 25.60
N GLU A 21 12.92 4.39 26.34
CA GLU A 21 12.32 3.12 25.89
C GLU A 21 10.82 3.28 25.59
N HIS A 22 10.08 3.95 26.48
CA HIS A 22 8.66 4.23 26.27
C HIS A 22 8.41 5.16 25.06
N ALA A 23 9.22 6.21 24.88
CA ALA A 23 9.13 7.09 23.72
C ALA A 23 9.42 6.33 22.40
N THR A 24 10.39 5.41 22.44
CA THR A 24 10.74 4.52 21.32
C THR A 24 9.59 3.56 21.00
N GLN A 25 9.00 2.91 22.01
CA GLN A 25 7.85 2.00 21.85
C GLN A 25 6.57 2.72 21.40
N SER A 26 6.42 3.99 21.75
CA SER A 26 5.27 4.82 21.34
C SER A 26 5.45 5.51 19.98
N GLY A 27 6.56 5.29 19.28
CA GLY A 27 6.83 5.86 17.97
C GLY A 27 6.93 7.39 17.95
N ARG A 28 7.12 8.03 19.11
CA ARG A 28 7.32 9.48 19.19
C ARG A 28 8.77 9.79 18.81
N PRO A 29 9.02 10.64 17.79
CA PRO A 29 10.38 11.07 17.49
C PRO A 29 10.93 11.83 18.70
N LEU A 30 11.97 11.28 19.30
CA LEU A 30 12.78 11.99 20.28
C LEU A 30 13.82 12.79 19.50
N ASP A 31 13.58 14.09 19.33
CA ASP A 31 14.64 14.96 18.84
C ASP A 31 15.70 15.18 19.94
N SER A 32 16.88 15.65 19.53
CA SER A 32 18.01 15.88 20.44
C SER A 32 17.65 16.89 21.55
N VAL A 33 16.71 17.79 21.30
CA VAL A 33 16.24 18.81 22.26
C VAL A 33 15.38 18.16 23.34
N ALA A 34 14.46 17.26 22.99
CA ALA A 34 13.62 16.52 23.91
C ALA A 34 14.45 15.59 24.81
N ILE A 35 15.45 14.91 24.25
CA ILE A 35 16.37 14.05 25.01
C ILE A 35 17.20 14.90 25.98
N THR A 36 17.76 16.01 25.51
CA THR A 36 18.54 16.93 26.33
C THR A 36 17.70 17.53 27.46
N ALA A 37 16.45 17.91 27.19
CA ALA A 37 15.50 18.38 28.20
C ALA A 37 15.16 17.28 29.22
N LEU A 38 15.05 16.02 28.80
CA LEU A 38 14.75 14.89 29.68
C LEU A 38 15.95 14.55 30.59
N ILE A 39 17.16 14.57 30.03
CA ILE A 39 18.43 14.43 30.77
C ILE A 39 18.56 15.56 31.79
N ASN A 40 18.39 16.82 31.37
CA ASN A 40 18.54 17.98 32.24
C ASN A 40 17.50 18.02 33.36
N SER A 41 16.24 17.71 33.07
CA SER A 41 15.17 17.71 34.07
C SER A 41 15.27 16.59 35.11
N ARG A 42 15.94 15.47 34.78
CA ARG A 42 16.01 14.29 35.65
C ARG A 42 17.35 14.13 36.36
N LEU A 43 18.45 14.50 35.72
CA LEU A 43 19.79 14.30 36.26
C LEU A 43 20.34 15.54 36.99
N PHE A 44 19.82 16.74 36.71
CA PHE A 44 20.32 17.99 37.30
C PHE A 44 19.24 18.88 37.96
N PRO A 45 18.35 18.35 38.83
CA PRO A 45 17.26 19.18 39.36
C PRO A 45 17.68 20.25 40.41
N MET A 46 18.90 20.25 40.96
CA MET A 46 19.36 21.32 41.88
C MET A 46 20.90 21.40 42.02
N PRO A 47 21.46 22.58 42.39
CA PRO A 47 22.87 22.72 42.76
C PRO A 47 23.12 22.04 44.11
N ILE A 48 23.72 20.85 44.08
CA ILE A 48 24.11 20.15 45.31
C ILE A 48 25.42 20.73 45.81
N THR A 49 25.38 21.45 46.93
CA THR A 49 26.58 21.87 47.67
C THR A 49 27.20 20.64 48.36
N PHE A 50 28.13 19.98 47.69
CA PHE A 50 28.87 18.85 48.25
C PHE A 50 30.00 19.35 49.17
N SER A 51 29.85 19.09 50.48
CA SER A 51 30.95 19.17 51.45
C SER A 51 31.50 17.76 51.72
N LEU A 52 32.73 17.53 51.23
CA LEU A 52 33.79 16.63 51.70
C LEU A 52 33.42 15.23 52.26
N VAL A 53 33.56 14.18 51.42
CA VAL A 53 34.15 12.88 51.79
C VAL A 53 34.87 12.31 50.56
N ALA A 54 36.21 12.43 50.52
CA ALA A 54 37.03 12.28 49.31
C ALA A 54 37.44 10.83 48.92
N HIS A 55 37.00 9.79 49.64
CA HIS A 55 37.62 8.46 49.51
C HIS A 55 36.86 7.42 48.66
N ASP A 56 35.71 7.75 48.06
CA ASP A 56 34.94 6.85 47.18
C ASP A 56 34.37 7.54 45.92
N GLU A 57 34.82 8.76 45.62
CA GLU A 57 34.37 9.48 44.42
C GLU A 57 34.88 8.86 43.12
N SER A 58 36.05 8.22 43.16
CA SER A 58 36.67 7.65 41.95
C SER A 58 35.86 6.49 41.35
N SER A 59 35.31 5.62 42.21
CA SER A 59 34.54 4.46 41.76
C SER A 59 33.18 4.88 41.19
N PHE A 60 32.50 5.78 41.89
CA PHE A 60 31.22 6.33 41.44
C PHE A 60 31.36 7.13 40.15
N ARG A 61 32.38 7.99 40.04
CA ARG A 61 32.63 8.78 38.83
C ARG A 61 32.95 7.88 37.64
N LYS A 62 33.75 6.83 37.83
CA LYS A 62 34.04 5.85 36.78
C LYS A 62 32.76 5.15 36.30
N HIS A 63 31.91 4.69 37.22
CA HIS A 63 30.63 4.05 36.87
C HIS A 63 29.67 5.00 36.14
N MET A 64 29.64 6.28 36.52
CA MET A 64 28.81 7.29 35.84
C MET A 64 29.29 7.55 34.41
N VAL A 65 30.61 7.66 34.20
CA VAL A 65 31.18 7.81 32.85
C VAL A 65 30.85 6.60 31.98
N GLU A 66 31.06 5.38 32.48
CA GLU A 66 30.70 4.14 31.76
C GLU A 66 29.21 4.09 31.36
N LYS A 67 28.31 4.60 32.22
CA LYS A 67 26.88 4.67 31.93
C LYS A 67 26.50 5.75 30.91
N VAL A 68 27.18 6.89 30.93
CA VAL A 68 27.00 7.94 29.92
C VAL A 68 27.47 7.42 28.56
N ASP A 69 28.64 6.79 28.49
CA ASP A 69 29.15 6.18 27.26
C ASP A 69 28.20 5.10 26.72
N GLU A 70 27.58 4.27 27.59
CA GLU A 70 26.58 3.29 27.18
C GLU A 70 25.32 3.96 26.58
N ILE A 71 24.88 5.08 27.16
CA ILE A 71 23.72 5.83 26.68
C ILE A 71 24.04 6.51 25.34
N GLU A 72 25.20 7.14 25.20
CA GLU A 72 25.65 7.76 23.95
C GLU A 72 25.71 6.72 22.82
N ASN A 73 26.32 5.56 23.07
CA ASN A 73 26.37 4.45 22.10
C ASN A 73 24.97 3.94 21.71
N LYS A 74 24.03 3.88 22.67
CA LYS A 74 22.63 3.50 22.38
C LYS A 74 21.92 4.57 21.57
N LEU A 75 22.16 5.85 21.87
CA LEU A 75 21.57 6.98 21.18
C LEU A 75 22.05 7.05 19.73
N ASP A 76 23.34 6.86 19.48
CA ASP A 76 23.91 6.80 18.14
C ASP A 76 23.29 5.67 17.31
N LYS A 77 23.09 4.49 17.91
CA LYS A 77 22.39 3.37 17.25
C LYS A 77 20.94 3.71 16.90
N VAL A 78 20.22 4.38 17.80
CA VAL A 78 18.83 4.82 17.55
C VAL A 78 18.80 5.83 16.39
N LEU A 79 19.71 6.80 16.38
CA LEU A 79 19.78 7.81 15.33
C LEU A 79 20.13 7.20 13.97
N GLN A 80 21.09 6.26 13.93
CA GLN A 80 21.44 5.50 12.72
C GLN A 80 20.24 4.68 12.21
N ASN A 81 19.53 3.99 13.10
CA ASN A 81 18.31 3.25 12.75
C ASN A 81 17.21 4.17 12.22
N GLN A 82 17.05 5.35 12.81
CA GLN A 82 16.06 6.32 12.35
C GLN A 82 16.38 6.84 10.95
N LYS A 83 17.65 7.17 10.67
CA LYS A 83 18.09 7.59 9.34
C LYS A 83 17.87 6.47 8.31
N LEU A 84 18.25 5.24 8.66
CA LEU A 84 18.01 4.05 7.84
C LEU A 84 16.52 3.88 7.48
N ILE A 85 15.63 4.05 8.46
CA ILE A 85 14.19 3.97 8.23
C ILE A 85 13.76 5.07 7.25
N GLN A 86 14.18 6.32 7.48
CA GLN A 86 13.83 7.45 6.60
C GLN A 86 14.28 7.23 5.16
N ASP A 87 15.52 6.79 4.94
CA ASP A 87 16.04 6.51 3.60
C ASP A 87 15.24 5.40 2.89
N ARG A 88 14.86 4.34 3.64
CA ARG A 88 13.98 3.29 3.12
C ARG A 88 12.59 3.82 2.75
N LEU A 89 12.01 4.68 3.57
CA LEU A 89 10.70 5.29 3.29
C LEU A 89 10.73 6.12 2.01
N ALA A 90 11.77 6.93 1.83
CA ALA A 90 11.94 7.75 0.63
C ALA A 90 12.04 6.88 -0.63
N LEU A 91 12.82 5.79 -0.58
CA LEU A 91 12.91 4.84 -1.69
C LEU A 91 11.57 4.17 -2.01
N ILE A 92 10.84 3.69 -0.99
CA ILE A 92 9.52 3.08 -1.17
C ILE A 92 8.54 4.08 -1.80
N GLN A 93 8.54 5.32 -1.31
CA GLN A 93 7.70 6.39 -1.85
C GLN A 93 8.03 6.67 -3.32
N GLN A 94 9.31 6.81 -3.66
CA GLN A 94 9.75 7.04 -5.04
C GLN A 94 9.31 5.90 -5.97
N LYS A 95 9.48 4.64 -5.56
CA LYS A 95 9.10 3.47 -6.38
C LYS A 95 7.58 3.35 -6.51
N ALA A 96 6.84 3.58 -5.43
CA ALA A 96 5.39 3.61 -5.46
C ALA A 96 4.86 4.71 -6.39
N GLU A 97 5.47 5.90 -6.33
CA GLU A 97 5.14 6.99 -7.24
C GLU A 97 5.43 6.60 -8.69
N ALA A 98 6.59 5.97 -8.98
CA ALA A 98 6.87 5.46 -10.32
C ALA A 98 5.82 4.46 -10.83
N ILE A 99 5.35 3.52 -9.98
CA ILE A 99 4.25 2.59 -10.31
C ILE A 99 2.96 3.38 -10.63
N LEU A 100 2.64 4.38 -9.82
CA LEU A 100 1.42 5.20 -9.97
C LEU A 100 1.52 6.21 -11.12
N VAL A 101 2.73 6.61 -11.51
CA VAL A 101 3.03 7.57 -12.60
C VAL A 101 3.19 6.83 -13.93
N GLN A 102 3.64 5.58 -13.97
CA GLN A 102 3.57 4.77 -15.21
C GLN A 102 2.15 4.62 -15.80
N ASN A 103 1.12 5.18 -15.18
CA ASN A 103 -0.22 5.35 -15.71
C ASN A 103 -0.33 6.35 -16.87
N TYR A 104 0.71 7.14 -17.17
CA TYR A 104 0.64 8.22 -18.17
C TYR A 104 0.73 7.76 -19.64
N GLU A 105 1.22 6.54 -19.94
CA GLU A 105 1.62 6.18 -21.32
C GLU A 105 0.85 5.00 -21.96
N MET A 106 -0.06 4.33 -21.24
CA MET A 106 -0.51 2.99 -21.67
C MET A 106 -2.03 2.87 -21.76
N LEU A 107 -2.59 3.29 -22.90
CA LEU A 107 -4.01 3.08 -23.26
C LEU A 107 -4.39 1.59 -23.36
N GLU A 108 -3.42 0.69 -23.47
CA GLU A 108 -3.62 -0.74 -23.77
C GLU A 108 -3.87 -1.66 -22.55
N TYR A 109 -4.03 -1.14 -21.34
CA TYR A 109 -4.27 -2.01 -20.19
C TYR A 109 -5.74 -2.39 -20.06
N THR A 110 -6.00 -3.67 -20.30
CA THR A 110 -7.30 -4.32 -20.11
C THR A 110 -7.48 -4.94 -18.73
N ILE A 111 -6.51 -4.80 -17.82
CA ILE A 111 -6.56 -5.38 -16.46
C ILE A 111 -6.13 -4.37 -15.38
N PRO A 112 -6.64 -4.49 -14.13
CA PRO A 112 -6.20 -3.68 -13.02
C PRO A 112 -4.76 -3.95 -12.63
N ARG A 113 -4.04 -2.90 -12.21
CA ARG A 113 -2.60 -2.95 -11.94
C ARG A 113 -2.26 -2.97 -10.45
N LEU A 114 -3.08 -2.37 -9.62
CA LEU A 114 -2.86 -2.33 -8.18
C LEU A 114 -3.53 -3.52 -7.51
N PHE A 115 -2.74 -4.34 -6.84
CA PHE A 115 -3.23 -5.47 -6.06
C PHE A 115 -2.33 -5.76 -4.87
N ILE A 116 -2.87 -6.48 -3.90
CA ILE A 116 -2.13 -7.10 -2.79
C ILE A 116 -2.47 -8.58 -2.71
N VAL A 117 -1.64 -9.32 -1.97
CA VAL A 117 -1.89 -10.72 -1.68
C VAL A 117 -1.92 -10.93 -0.17
N LEU A 118 -3.00 -11.56 0.29
CA LEU A 118 -3.26 -11.84 1.69
C LEU A 118 -3.45 -13.35 1.90
N PRO A 119 -3.05 -13.90 3.06
CA PRO A 119 -3.36 -15.28 3.41
C PRO A 119 -4.85 -15.45 3.70
N GLU A 120 -5.45 -16.57 3.28
CA GLU A 120 -6.86 -16.89 3.55
C GLU A 120 -7.11 -17.13 5.05
N ASN A 121 -6.10 -17.63 5.78
CA ASN A 121 -6.15 -17.84 7.23
C ASN A 121 -4.91 -17.22 7.89
N SER A 122 -5.02 -15.97 8.35
CA SER A 122 -3.93 -15.27 9.07
C SER A 122 -3.81 -15.68 10.55
N THR A 123 -4.72 -16.52 11.07
CA THR A 123 -4.88 -16.78 12.51
C THR A 123 -4.02 -17.93 13.03
N SER A 124 -3.44 -18.77 12.16
CA SER A 124 -2.61 -19.88 12.64
C SER A 124 -1.17 -19.42 12.83
N SER A 125 -0.74 -19.29 14.08
CA SER A 125 0.65 -19.05 14.50
C SER A 125 1.61 -20.23 14.20
N ASP A 126 1.25 -21.16 13.32
CA ASP A 126 2.05 -22.34 12.99
C ASP A 126 3.03 -22.01 11.85
N PRO A 127 4.37 -22.06 12.08
CA PRO A 127 5.38 -21.84 11.05
C PRO A 127 5.32 -22.86 9.90
N MET A 128 4.82 -24.08 10.15
CA MET A 128 4.66 -25.10 9.10
C MET A 128 3.41 -24.89 8.26
N ALA A 129 2.47 -24.04 8.70
CA ALA A 129 1.30 -23.68 7.92
C ALA A 129 1.66 -22.86 6.67
N ILE A 130 2.84 -22.22 6.63
CA ILE A 130 3.31 -21.40 5.51
C ILE A 130 3.23 -22.14 4.15
N PHE A 131 3.50 -23.46 4.13
CA PHE A 131 3.41 -24.29 2.92
C PHE A 131 1.98 -24.73 2.56
N ARG A 132 1.04 -24.52 3.46
CA ARG A 132 -0.39 -24.87 3.33
C ARG A 132 -1.29 -23.64 3.26
N THR A 133 -0.73 -22.46 3.51
CA THR A 133 -1.45 -21.19 3.45
C THR A 133 -1.87 -20.93 2.02
N LYS A 134 -3.19 -20.89 1.81
CA LYS A 134 -3.74 -20.38 0.56
C LYS A 134 -3.63 -18.87 0.56
N PHE A 135 -3.18 -18.33 -0.56
CA PHE A 135 -3.06 -16.90 -0.76
C PHE A 135 -4.15 -16.42 -1.71
N ARG A 136 -4.72 -15.26 -1.42
CA ARG A 136 -5.71 -14.60 -2.26
C ARG A 136 -5.21 -13.24 -2.72
N LEU A 137 -5.36 -12.97 -4.00
CA LEU A 137 -5.08 -11.69 -4.61
C LEU A 137 -6.32 -10.79 -4.55
N HIS A 138 -6.15 -9.58 -4.05
CA HIS A 138 -7.19 -8.56 -3.99
C HIS A 138 -6.75 -7.34 -4.78
N PHE A 139 -7.59 -6.84 -5.67
CA PHE A 139 -7.32 -5.62 -6.41
C PHE A 139 -7.66 -4.38 -5.57
N ILE A 140 -6.98 -3.29 -5.88
CA ILE A 140 -7.11 -2.00 -5.22
C ILE A 140 -7.75 -1.01 -6.19
N CYS A 141 -8.81 -0.35 -5.74
CA CYS A 141 -9.40 0.80 -6.42
C CYS A 141 -8.40 1.95 -6.49
N GLU A 142 -8.16 2.49 -7.69
CA GLU A 142 -7.22 3.58 -7.96
C GLU A 142 -7.82 4.98 -7.76
N CYS A 143 -8.88 5.10 -6.97
CA CYS A 143 -9.51 6.40 -6.73
C CYS A 143 -8.60 7.32 -5.90
N GLY A 144 -8.78 8.62 -6.11
CA GLY A 144 -8.01 9.66 -5.44
C GLY A 144 -8.63 11.03 -5.71
N GLU A 145 -7.98 12.09 -5.23
CA GLU A 145 -8.46 13.46 -5.52
C GLU A 145 -8.57 13.76 -7.03
N HIS A 146 -7.81 13.07 -7.87
CA HIS A 146 -7.87 13.18 -9.32
C HIS A 146 -9.08 12.48 -9.96
N THR A 147 -9.79 11.60 -9.25
CA THR A 147 -11.04 10.97 -9.71
C THR A 147 -12.26 11.59 -9.04
N LYS A 148 -12.08 12.66 -8.25
CA LYS A 148 -13.13 13.24 -7.43
C LYS A 148 -14.03 14.17 -8.22
N ALA A 149 -15.26 13.73 -8.43
CA ALA A 149 -16.30 14.58 -8.99
C ALA A 149 -16.60 15.77 -8.05
N PRO A 150 -16.86 16.99 -8.58
CA PRO A 150 -17.28 18.13 -7.77
C PRO A 150 -18.51 17.79 -6.92
N GLY A 151 -18.41 18.01 -5.60
CA GLY A 151 -19.51 17.71 -4.67
C GLY A 151 -19.64 16.24 -4.24
N SER A 152 -18.73 15.36 -4.66
CA SER A 152 -18.70 13.98 -4.16
C SER A 152 -18.41 13.95 -2.65
N THR A 153 -19.29 13.28 -1.90
CA THR A 153 -19.14 13.02 -0.47
C THR A 153 -18.44 11.70 -0.16
N ILE A 154 -18.29 10.83 -1.17
CA ILE A 154 -17.61 9.54 -1.01
C ILE A 154 -16.11 9.80 -0.78
N PRO A 155 -15.45 9.13 0.19
CA PRO A 155 -14.01 9.21 0.35
C PRO A 155 -13.26 8.77 -0.91
N HIS A 156 -12.22 9.51 -1.31
CA HIS A 156 -11.42 9.22 -2.50
C HIS A 156 -9.99 8.88 -2.11
N HIS A 157 -9.80 7.68 -1.60
CA HIS A 157 -8.50 7.10 -1.30
C HIS A 157 -8.45 5.64 -1.77
N PRO A 158 -7.27 5.12 -2.14
CA PRO A 158 -7.15 3.72 -2.53
C PRO A 158 -7.69 2.76 -1.46
N HIS A 159 -8.44 1.76 -1.87
CA HIS A 159 -9.08 0.74 -1.02
C HIS A 159 -9.25 -0.58 -1.79
N LEU A 160 -9.52 -1.69 -1.11
CA LEU A 160 -9.80 -2.95 -1.80
C LEU A 160 -11.11 -2.85 -2.56
N ALA A 161 -11.12 -3.34 -3.79
CA ALA A 161 -12.37 -3.56 -4.48
C ALA A 161 -13.18 -4.65 -3.75
N GLU A 162 -14.50 -4.52 -3.79
CA GLU A 162 -15.39 -5.48 -3.12
C GLU A 162 -15.45 -6.79 -3.91
N HIS A 163 -14.53 -7.71 -3.61
CA HIS A 163 -14.52 -9.07 -4.14
C HIS A 163 -13.82 -10.04 -3.18
N GLU A 164 -14.14 -11.34 -3.29
CA GLU A 164 -13.60 -12.39 -2.39
C GLU A 164 -12.08 -12.63 -2.52
N GLY A 165 -11.43 -11.99 -3.47
CA GLY A 165 -10.05 -12.30 -3.86
C GLY A 165 -9.92 -13.54 -4.74
N TYR A 166 -8.84 -13.61 -5.50
CA TYR A 166 -8.52 -14.71 -6.40
C TYR A 166 -7.49 -15.63 -5.77
N VAL A 167 -7.78 -16.93 -5.68
CA VAL A 167 -6.83 -17.90 -5.12
C VAL A 167 -5.59 -17.98 -6.01
N VAL A 168 -4.41 -17.89 -5.41
CA VAL A 168 -3.13 -18.03 -6.12
C VAL A 168 -2.77 -19.51 -6.20
N ASN A 169 -2.80 -20.09 -7.41
CA ASN A 169 -2.61 -21.54 -7.63
C ASN A 169 -1.15 -21.99 -7.63
N LYS A 170 -0.21 -21.05 -7.86
CA LYS A 170 1.23 -21.29 -7.91
C LYS A 170 1.97 -20.25 -7.07
N PRO A 171 1.81 -20.26 -5.73
CA PRO A 171 2.32 -19.20 -4.87
C PRO A 171 3.83 -18.99 -5.02
N THR A 172 4.62 -20.06 -5.10
CA THR A 172 6.09 -19.94 -5.26
C THR A 172 6.48 -19.17 -6.52
N GLU A 173 6.05 -19.62 -7.71
CA GLU A 173 6.34 -18.96 -8.99
C GLU A 173 5.80 -17.52 -9.01
N PHE A 174 4.60 -17.32 -8.45
CA PHE A 174 3.96 -16.02 -8.35
C PHE A 174 4.78 -15.05 -7.49
N PHE A 175 5.25 -15.47 -6.32
CA PHE A 175 6.05 -14.63 -5.43
C PHE A 175 7.48 -14.43 -5.93
N GLU A 176 8.06 -15.37 -6.68
CA GLU A 176 9.33 -15.14 -7.37
C GLU A 176 9.23 -14.02 -8.42
N LYS A 177 8.08 -13.97 -9.14
CA LYS A 177 7.82 -12.97 -10.18
C LYS A 177 7.34 -11.62 -9.62
N TYR A 178 6.30 -11.61 -8.79
CA TYR A 178 5.63 -10.39 -8.31
C TYR A 178 6.01 -10.00 -6.87
N GLY A 179 6.81 -10.81 -6.18
CA GLY A 179 7.23 -10.55 -4.80
C GLY A 179 7.85 -9.16 -4.56
N PRO A 180 8.75 -8.66 -5.43
CA PRO A 180 9.29 -7.30 -5.31
C PRO A 180 8.20 -6.23 -5.32
N PHE A 181 7.24 -6.33 -6.24
CA PHE A 181 6.12 -5.41 -6.33
C PHE A 181 5.21 -5.51 -5.11
N LEU A 182 4.88 -6.72 -4.68
CA LEU A 182 4.05 -6.93 -3.49
C LEU A 182 4.70 -6.37 -2.24
N MET A 183 6.02 -6.54 -2.09
CA MET A 183 6.76 -5.94 -0.99
C MET A 183 6.64 -4.41 -1.03
N ALA A 184 6.89 -3.79 -2.19
CA ALA A 184 6.76 -2.34 -2.35
C ALA A 184 5.33 -1.86 -1.99
N MET A 185 4.30 -2.55 -2.47
CA MET A 185 2.90 -2.23 -2.23
C MET A 185 2.50 -2.40 -0.76
N LEU A 186 2.85 -3.53 -0.14
CA LEU A 186 2.56 -3.81 1.27
C LEU A 186 3.30 -2.84 2.19
N GLN A 187 4.55 -2.49 1.88
CA GLN A 187 5.31 -1.49 2.63
C GLN A 187 4.71 -0.09 2.43
N LEU A 188 4.28 0.29 1.23
CA LEU A 188 3.58 1.55 1.00
C LEU A 188 2.32 1.65 1.87
N ILE A 189 1.53 0.57 1.89
CA ILE A 189 0.32 0.46 2.69
C ILE A 189 0.66 0.56 4.19
N LYS A 190 1.68 -0.17 4.67
CA LYS A 190 2.16 -0.15 6.06
C LYS A 190 2.68 1.24 6.47
N VAL A 191 3.52 1.87 5.65
CA VAL A 191 4.14 3.18 5.92
C VAL A 191 3.10 4.27 6.02
N ARG A 192 2.09 4.27 5.14
CA ARG A 192 0.97 5.21 5.19
C ARG A 192 0.12 5.09 6.47
N THR A 193 0.38 4.09 7.31
CA THR A 193 -0.28 3.93 8.62
C THR A 193 0.58 4.26 9.83
N SER A 194 1.90 4.42 9.64
CA SER A 194 2.85 4.49 10.76
C SER A 194 3.49 5.87 10.99
N ILE A 195 3.07 6.93 10.29
CA ILE A 195 3.65 8.27 10.44
C ILE A 195 2.75 9.13 11.36
N ALA A 196 3.30 9.49 12.54
CA ALA A 196 2.89 10.60 13.41
C ALA A 196 1.51 10.54 14.11
N GLY A 197 1.04 9.36 14.54
CA GLY A 197 -0.14 9.23 15.42
C GLY A 197 -1.45 9.75 14.83
N HIS A 198 -1.45 10.09 13.54
CA HIS A 198 -2.64 10.34 12.76
C HIS A 198 -3.00 9.03 12.09
N VAL A 199 -4.12 8.44 12.48
CA VAL A 199 -4.71 7.31 11.75
C VAL A 199 -5.14 7.85 10.39
N MET A 200 -4.27 7.73 9.38
CA MET A 200 -4.66 8.01 8.01
C MET A 200 -5.34 6.78 7.41
N PRO A 201 -6.34 6.97 6.53
CA PRO A 201 -7.32 5.94 6.22
C PRO A 201 -6.75 4.73 5.48
N ALA A 202 -5.52 4.72 4.95
CA ALA A 202 -5.10 3.74 3.94
C ALA A 202 -5.33 2.25 4.30
N LEU A 203 -5.15 1.83 5.56
CA LEU A 203 -5.54 0.46 6.03
C LEU A 203 -6.97 0.40 6.57
N ALA A 204 -7.43 1.42 7.28
CA ALA A 204 -8.82 1.52 7.77
C ALA A 204 -9.86 1.60 6.62
N SER A 205 -9.37 1.82 5.40
CA SER A 205 -10.10 1.88 4.13
C SER A 205 -10.01 0.59 3.32
N LEU A 206 -9.09 -0.33 3.64
CA LEU A 206 -9.17 -1.72 3.16
C LEU A 206 -10.30 -2.47 3.90
N LYS A 207 -11.38 -1.77 4.25
CA LYS A 207 -12.61 -2.38 4.74
C LYS A 207 -13.11 -3.29 3.63
N VAL A 208 -13.02 -4.58 3.89
CA VAL A 208 -13.57 -5.65 3.04
C VAL A 208 -15.11 -5.67 3.10
N VAL A 209 -15.77 -4.78 3.87
CA VAL A 209 -17.24 -4.76 3.99
C VAL A 209 -17.72 -3.34 4.31
N ASP A 210 -18.53 -2.75 3.43
CA ASP A 210 -19.45 -1.66 3.78
C ASP A 210 -20.89 -2.15 3.62
N VAL A 211 -21.43 -2.76 4.68
CA VAL A 211 -22.88 -2.87 4.88
C VAL A 211 -23.21 -2.39 6.29
N ILE A 212 -23.63 -1.13 6.35
CA ILE A 212 -24.54 -0.49 7.32
C ILE A 212 -24.09 -0.45 8.80
N ASP A 213 -24.16 0.79 9.28
CA ASP A 213 -24.21 1.29 10.66
C ASP A 213 -24.70 0.27 11.72
N SER A 214 -23.81 -0.61 12.17
CA SER A 214 -23.88 -1.35 13.43
C SER A 214 -22.51 -1.93 13.75
N THR A 215 -21.89 -1.46 14.84
CA THR A 215 -20.69 -1.98 15.53
C THR A 215 -19.33 -1.38 15.15
N LEU A 216 -18.84 -0.48 16.02
CA LEU A 216 -17.44 -0.07 16.09
C LEU A 216 -16.47 -1.25 16.39
N SER A 217 -16.96 -2.35 16.95
CA SER A 217 -16.14 -3.54 17.30
C SER A 217 -15.89 -4.48 16.12
N ALA A 218 -16.80 -4.60 15.14
CA ALA A 218 -16.56 -5.42 13.95
C ALA A 218 -15.53 -4.78 13.01
N VAL A 219 -15.56 -3.45 12.90
CA VAL A 219 -14.55 -2.68 12.15
C VAL A 219 -13.15 -2.87 12.73
N ASP A 220 -13.02 -2.90 14.07
CA ASP A 220 -11.75 -3.13 14.75
C ASP A 220 -11.21 -4.55 14.51
N SER A 221 -12.08 -5.57 14.51
CA SER A 221 -11.72 -6.97 14.22
C SER A 221 -11.25 -7.16 12.77
N VAL A 222 -11.98 -6.61 11.79
CA VAL A 222 -11.62 -6.69 10.37
C VAL A 222 -10.32 -5.93 10.10
N THR A 223 -10.16 -4.75 10.69
CA THR A 223 -8.93 -3.95 10.52
C THR A 223 -7.73 -4.65 11.14
N LYS A 224 -7.87 -5.26 12.33
CA LYS A 224 -6.81 -6.07 12.96
C LYS A 224 -6.44 -7.29 12.12
N SER A 225 -7.43 -7.98 11.54
CA SER A 225 -7.20 -9.12 10.67
C SER A 225 -6.45 -8.72 9.38
N ALA A 226 -6.84 -7.59 8.77
CA ALA A 226 -6.17 -7.07 7.58
C ALA A 226 -4.72 -6.65 7.88
N ILE A 227 -4.49 -5.96 9.01
CA ILE A 227 -3.13 -5.60 9.48
C ILE A 227 -2.30 -6.86 9.69
N ALA A 228 -2.82 -7.86 10.41
CA ALA A 228 -2.13 -9.12 10.64
C ALA A 228 -1.84 -9.87 9.33
N GLY A 229 -2.76 -9.85 8.37
CA GLY A 229 -2.55 -10.40 7.03
C GLY A 229 -1.43 -9.69 6.26
N VAL A 230 -1.39 -8.35 6.30
CA VAL A 230 -0.32 -7.55 5.68
C VAL A 230 1.03 -7.85 6.34
N GLU A 231 1.10 -7.89 7.67
CA GLU A 231 2.32 -8.23 8.40
C GLU A 231 2.79 -9.65 8.09
N TYR A 232 1.87 -10.61 8.02
CA TYR A 232 2.17 -11.98 7.62
C TYR A 232 2.73 -12.04 6.20
N SER A 233 2.10 -11.37 5.23
CA SER A 233 2.58 -11.33 3.85
C SER A 233 3.95 -10.68 3.73
N ILE A 234 4.22 -9.59 4.46
CA ILE A 234 5.54 -8.96 4.51
C ILE A 234 6.57 -9.96 5.05
N LYS A 235 6.29 -10.58 6.20
CA LYS A 235 7.20 -11.55 6.82
C LYS A 235 7.48 -12.72 5.89
N TYR A 236 6.45 -13.25 5.24
CA TYR A 236 6.58 -14.34 4.26
C TYR A 236 7.47 -13.95 3.08
N LEU A 237 7.31 -12.73 2.54
CA LEU A 237 8.16 -12.23 1.47
C LEU A 237 9.61 -12.03 1.93
N GLU A 238 9.84 -11.51 3.14
CA GLU A 238 11.19 -11.36 3.72
C GLU A 238 11.88 -12.73 3.91
N GLU A 239 11.17 -13.73 4.42
CA GLU A 239 11.65 -15.11 4.58
C GLU A 239 11.95 -15.75 3.21
N ASN A 240 11.15 -15.48 2.18
CA ASN A 240 11.42 -15.97 0.82
C ASN A 240 12.61 -15.26 0.14
N CYS A 241 12.78 -13.94 0.33
CA CYS A 241 13.95 -13.21 -0.17
C CYS A 241 15.24 -13.81 0.38
N THR A 242 15.30 -14.00 1.70
CA THR A 242 16.47 -14.57 2.37
C THR A 242 16.76 -16.01 1.93
N ARG A 243 15.74 -16.83 1.62
CA ARG A 243 15.92 -18.19 1.08
C ARG A 243 16.49 -18.21 -0.34
N ILE A 244 16.06 -17.30 -1.21
CA ILE A 244 16.59 -17.19 -2.57
C ILE A 244 18.09 -16.80 -2.52
N GLN A 245 18.49 -16.04 -1.51
CA GLN A 245 19.83 -15.46 -1.38
C GLN A 245 20.81 -16.23 -0.51
N ASN A 246 20.35 -17.10 0.41
CA ASN A 246 21.24 -18.02 1.14
C ASN A 246 21.94 -19.06 0.25
N SER A 247 21.72 -18.98 -1.08
CA SER A 247 22.56 -19.60 -2.11
C SER A 247 23.83 -18.79 -2.46
N SER A 248 24.03 -17.59 -1.89
CA SER A 248 25.16 -16.70 -2.15
C SER A 248 25.50 -15.79 -0.95
N ILE A 249 26.45 -16.27 -0.13
CA ILE A 249 27.47 -15.56 0.69
C ILE A 249 27.05 -14.57 1.81
N ASP A 250 27.43 -14.98 3.03
CA ASP A 250 27.91 -14.28 4.25
C ASP A 250 27.09 -13.15 4.95
N GLY A 251 26.91 -13.33 6.26
CA GLY A 251 25.91 -12.63 7.10
C GLY A 251 26.37 -11.32 7.73
N ASP A 252 26.43 -10.24 6.95
CA ASP A 252 26.57 -8.86 7.46
C ASP A 252 25.19 -8.15 7.54
N PRO A 253 24.78 -7.58 8.69
CA PRO A 253 23.59 -6.75 8.81
C PRO A 253 23.54 -5.51 7.89
N ARG A 254 24.68 -5.00 7.40
CA ARG A 254 24.71 -3.95 6.35
C ARG A 254 24.29 -4.49 4.98
N ALA A 255 24.42 -5.80 4.74
CA ALA A 255 23.97 -6.44 3.51
C ALA A 255 22.45 -6.36 3.37
N LEU A 256 21.67 -6.35 4.47
CA LEU A 256 20.20 -6.23 4.45
C LEU A 256 19.66 -4.90 3.91
N GLN A 257 20.45 -3.81 3.94
CA GLN A 257 20.05 -2.52 3.36
C GLN A 257 20.30 -2.48 1.85
N ASP A 258 21.47 -2.98 1.43
CA ASP A 258 21.80 -3.15 0.01
C ASP A 258 20.85 -4.16 -0.64
N ASP A 259 20.48 -5.20 0.11
CA ASP A 259 19.54 -6.24 -0.26
C ASP A 259 18.14 -5.70 -0.52
N PHE A 260 17.52 -4.99 0.43
CA PHE A 260 16.18 -4.44 0.23
C PHE A 260 16.11 -3.43 -0.94
N SER A 261 17.15 -2.61 -1.10
CA SER A 261 17.27 -1.68 -2.22
C SER A 261 17.40 -2.43 -3.56
N SER A 262 18.24 -3.46 -3.60
CA SER A 262 18.43 -4.32 -4.78
C SER A 262 17.17 -5.11 -5.14
N TYR A 263 16.43 -5.58 -4.13
CA TYR A 263 15.17 -6.28 -4.29
C TYR A 263 14.10 -5.34 -4.86
N LEU A 264 14.00 -4.11 -4.35
CA LEU A 264 13.11 -3.08 -4.90
C LEU A 264 13.57 -2.56 -6.27
N ALA A 265 14.84 -2.64 -6.62
CA ALA A 265 15.30 -2.30 -7.97
C ALA A 265 14.66 -3.21 -9.04
N ARG A 266 14.31 -4.46 -8.69
CA ARG A 266 13.58 -5.39 -9.58
C ARG A 266 12.15 -4.95 -9.88
N VAL A 267 11.59 -3.99 -9.14
CA VAL A 267 10.23 -3.46 -9.37
C VAL A 267 10.15 -2.63 -10.64
N GLU A 268 11.25 -1.99 -11.06
CA GLU A 268 11.27 -1.14 -12.27
C GLU A 268 11.04 -1.95 -13.57
N GLY A 269 11.20 -3.28 -13.53
CA GLY A 269 11.01 -4.18 -14.67
C GLY A 269 9.64 -4.85 -14.78
N LEU A 270 8.70 -4.60 -13.85
CA LEU A 270 7.32 -5.11 -13.96
C LEU A 270 6.54 -4.23 -14.95
N GLU A 271 6.88 -4.38 -16.22
CA GLU A 271 6.21 -3.74 -17.33
C GLU A 271 4.76 -4.20 -17.47
N ALA A 272 4.01 -3.49 -18.30
CA ALA A 272 2.63 -3.82 -18.64
C ALA A 272 2.36 -5.26 -18.96
N VAL A 273 3.29 -5.79 -19.74
CA VAL A 273 3.26 -7.12 -20.33
C VAL A 273 3.30 -8.18 -19.22
N ASP A 274 4.01 -7.91 -18.11
CA ASP A 274 4.10 -8.84 -17.00
C ASP A 274 2.82 -8.90 -16.18
N LEU A 275 2.09 -7.78 -16.05
CA LEU A 275 0.80 -7.80 -15.36
C LEU A 275 -0.26 -8.56 -16.16
N ARG A 276 -0.22 -8.55 -17.51
CA ARG A 276 -1.16 -9.34 -18.34
C ARG A 276 -1.09 -10.85 -18.05
N GLN A 277 0.04 -11.32 -17.52
CA GLN A 277 0.24 -12.71 -17.13
C GLN A 277 -0.32 -13.05 -15.74
N LEU A 278 -0.89 -12.08 -15.01
CA LEU A 278 -1.42 -12.29 -13.66
C LEU A 278 -2.46 -13.41 -13.64
N GLY A 279 -3.33 -13.48 -14.66
CA GLY A 279 -4.33 -14.53 -14.81
C GLY A 279 -3.77 -15.95 -14.88
N LEU A 280 -2.50 -16.14 -15.27
CA LEU A 280 -1.86 -17.47 -15.30
C LEU A 280 -1.62 -18.06 -13.91
N TYR A 281 -1.61 -17.20 -12.87
CA TYR A 281 -1.33 -17.58 -11.49
C TYR A 281 -2.56 -17.62 -10.60
N LEU A 282 -3.74 -17.31 -11.16
CA LEU A 282 -4.98 -17.20 -10.42
C LEU A 282 -5.92 -18.35 -10.78
N GLU A 283 -6.61 -18.91 -9.79
CA GLU A 283 -7.72 -19.84 -10.04
C GLU A 283 -8.88 -19.04 -10.65
N THR A 284 -9.18 -19.33 -11.91
CA THR A 284 -10.31 -18.73 -12.64
C THR A 284 -11.61 -19.43 -12.25
N SER A 285 -12.29 -18.96 -11.20
CA SER A 285 -13.65 -19.40 -10.89
C SER A 285 -14.73 -18.61 -11.64
N SER A 286 -14.37 -17.51 -12.30
CA SER A 286 -15.27 -16.68 -13.12
C SER A 286 -14.53 -16.01 -14.28
N ASP A 287 -15.26 -15.66 -15.34
CA ASP A 287 -14.74 -14.98 -16.54
C ASP A 287 -14.26 -13.54 -16.26
N ASN A 288 -14.41 -13.04 -15.02
CA ASN A 288 -14.11 -11.66 -14.66
C ASN A 288 -12.93 -11.58 -13.68
N LEU A 289 -11.72 -11.40 -14.22
CA LEU A 289 -10.48 -11.20 -13.46
C LEU A 289 -10.26 -9.74 -13.02
N LEU A 290 -11.27 -8.88 -13.08
CA LEU A 290 -11.12 -7.44 -12.82
C LEU A 290 -11.46 -7.03 -11.38
N GLY A 291 -11.83 -7.98 -10.52
CA GLY A 291 -12.10 -7.74 -9.10
C GLY A 291 -13.23 -6.74 -8.85
N ASN A 292 -14.26 -6.70 -9.71
CA ASN A 292 -15.33 -5.70 -9.67
C ASN A 292 -14.83 -4.25 -9.83
N LEU A 293 -13.68 -4.06 -10.49
CA LEU A 293 -13.20 -2.75 -10.92
C LEU A 293 -13.70 -2.42 -12.32
N TYR A 294 -13.86 -1.12 -12.55
CA TYR A 294 -14.34 -0.50 -13.76
C TYR A 294 -13.27 0.41 -14.31
N ARG A 295 -13.01 0.28 -15.60
CA ARG A 295 -12.09 1.14 -16.33
C ARG A 295 -12.75 2.51 -16.53
N MET A 296 -12.00 3.56 -16.23
CA MET A 296 -12.40 4.94 -16.49
C MET A 296 -11.24 5.74 -17.05
N THR A 297 -11.55 6.79 -17.80
CA THR A 297 -10.57 7.73 -18.35
C THR A 297 -10.72 9.08 -17.65
N THR A 298 -9.65 9.59 -17.05
CA THR A 298 -9.64 10.92 -16.41
C THR A 298 -9.70 12.03 -17.47
N ASP A 299 -10.01 13.26 -17.04
CA ASP A 299 -9.95 14.47 -17.88
C ASP A 299 -8.59 14.69 -18.58
N LYS A 300 -7.50 14.23 -17.95
CA LYS A 300 -6.14 14.24 -18.50
C LYS A 300 -5.84 13.08 -19.47
N GLY A 301 -6.81 12.20 -19.75
CA GLY A 301 -6.65 11.05 -20.64
C GLY A 301 -6.03 9.79 -20.00
N HIS A 302 -5.86 9.74 -18.68
CA HIS A 302 -5.31 8.56 -18.01
C HIS A 302 -6.37 7.51 -17.77
N VAL A 303 -6.01 6.25 -18.01
CA VAL A 303 -6.84 5.10 -17.67
C VAL A 303 -6.66 4.75 -16.20
N LYS A 304 -7.76 4.53 -15.48
CA LYS A 304 -7.82 4.13 -14.07
C LYS A 304 -8.80 2.99 -13.86
N TRP A 305 -8.52 2.14 -12.89
CA TRP A 305 -9.41 1.08 -12.44
C TRP A 305 -10.02 1.45 -11.09
N VAL A 306 -11.32 1.69 -11.04
CA VAL A 306 -12.01 2.11 -9.82
C VAL A 306 -13.18 1.18 -9.48
N CYS A 307 -13.59 1.14 -8.22
CA CYS A 307 -14.76 0.35 -7.83
C CYS A 307 -16.05 0.95 -8.43
N ILE A 308 -17.13 0.16 -8.38
CA ILE A 308 -18.43 0.58 -8.93
C ILE A 308 -18.94 1.89 -8.33
N ASP A 309 -18.66 2.15 -7.05
CA ASP A 309 -19.13 3.37 -6.38
C ASP A 309 -18.44 4.61 -6.94
N HIS A 310 -17.11 4.59 -7.07
CA HIS A 310 -16.35 5.69 -7.68
C HIS A 310 -16.59 5.83 -9.18
N TYR A 311 -16.88 4.72 -9.86
CA TYR A 311 -17.32 4.76 -11.25
C TYR A 311 -18.63 5.55 -11.36
N ARG A 312 -19.64 5.21 -10.55
CA ARG A 312 -20.96 5.88 -10.55
C ARG A 312 -20.93 7.33 -10.07
N THR A 313 -19.96 7.75 -9.25
CA THR A 313 -19.84 9.19 -8.90
C THR A 313 -19.32 10.02 -10.06
N THR A 314 -18.48 9.43 -10.91
CA THR A 314 -17.86 10.11 -12.05
C THR A 314 -18.80 10.15 -13.25
N TYR A 315 -19.61 9.11 -13.41
CA TYR A 315 -20.53 8.95 -14.54
C TYR A 315 -21.98 9.19 -14.14
N LYS A 316 -22.68 10.03 -14.89
CA LYS A 316 -24.12 10.16 -14.75
C LYS A 316 -24.77 8.86 -15.22
N GLU A 317 -25.26 8.07 -14.27
CA GLU A 317 -25.90 6.77 -14.54
C GLU A 317 -26.98 6.86 -15.63
N ARG A 318 -27.73 7.97 -15.67
CA ARG A 318 -28.71 8.24 -16.73
C ARG A 318 -28.10 8.34 -18.12
N ASP A 319 -26.98 9.06 -18.26
CA ASP A 319 -26.30 9.26 -19.54
C ASP A 319 -25.68 7.93 -19.99
N GLN A 320 -25.15 7.15 -19.04
CA GLN A 320 -24.61 5.82 -19.30
C GLN A 320 -25.68 4.83 -19.78
N GLN A 321 -26.84 4.83 -19.13
CA GLN A 321 -27.97 3.99 -19.51
C GLN A 321 -28.53 4.41 -20.87
N ALA A 322 -28.63 5.72 -21.14
CA ALA A 322 -29.07 6.23 -22.44
C ALA A 322 -28.12 5.78 -23.56
N PHE A 323 -26.81 5.82 -23.31
CA PHE A 323 -25.81 5.31 -24.25
C PHE A 323 -25.93 3.79 -24.45
N ALA A 324 -26.03 3.01 -23.36
CA ALA A 324 -26.20 1.55 -23.44
C ALA A 324 -27.45 1.16 -24.24
N ASN A 325 -28.58 1.84 -24.01
CA ASN A 325 -29.80 1.65 -24.78
C ASN A 325 -29.57 1.96 -26.27
N THR A 326 -28.82 3.02 -26.59
CA THR A 326 -28.50 3.39 -27.97
C THR A 326 -27.64 2.34 -28.67
N VAL A 327 -26.64 1.78 -27.98
CA VAL A 327 -25.84 0.65 -28.49
C VAL A 327 -26.74 -0.55 -28.78
N GLN A 328 -27.60 -0.92 -27.83
CA GLN A 328 -28.50 -2.07 -27.94
C GLN A 328 -29.53 -1.90 -29.08
N MET A 329 -30.10 -0.71 -29.25
CA MET A 329 -31.03 -0.40 -30.36
C MET A 329 -30.38 -0.55 -31.74
N ASN A 330 -29.05 -0.41 -31.81
CA ASN A 330 -28.26 -0.65 -33.02
C ASN A 330 -27.73 -2.09 -33.12
N GLY A 331 -28.21 -3.01 -32.28
CA GLY A 331 -27.79 -4.41 -32.27
C GLY A 331 -26.33 -4.62 -31.84
N GLY A 332 -25.74 -3.62 -31.17
CA GLY A 332 -24.40 -3.69 -30.63
C GLY A 332 -24.35 -4.31 -29.23
N SER A 333 -23.13 -4.51 -28.74
CA SER A 333 -22.83 -4.90 -27.36
C SER A 333 -22.01 -3.80 -26.68
N TYR A 334 -22.33 -3.51 -25.42
CA TYR A 334 -21.56 -2.61 -24.58
C TYR A 334 -21.18 -3.33 -23.29
N GLU A 335 -19.87 -3.38 -22.99
CA GLU A 335 -19.31 -3.91 -21.75
C GLU A 335 -18.88 -2.74 -20.85
N PRO A 336 -19.70 -2.34 -19.86
CA PRO A 336 -19.43 -1.16 -19.04
C PRO A 336 -18.17 -1.27 -18.20
N GLN A 337 -17.75 -2.48 -17.81
CA GLN A 337 -16.56 -2.66 -16.97
C GLN A 337 -15.27 -2.32 -17.72
N LEU A 338 -15.22 -2.62 -19.02
CA LEU A 338 -14.09 -2.34 -19.90
C LEU A 338 -14.24 -1.02 -20.64
N GLY A 339 -15.46 -0.48 -20.71
CA GLY A 339 -15.79 0.64 -21.58
C GLY A 339 -15.74 0.24 -23.06
N GLN A 340 -15.97 -1.04 -23.38
CA GLN A 340 -15.83 -1.57 -24.73
C GLN A 340 -17.18 -1.60 -25.44
N VAL A 341 -17.25 -1.03 -26.65
CA VAL A 341 -18.44 -0.98 -27.49
C VAL A 341 -18.15 -1.66 -28.81
N VAL A 342 -19.05 -2.53 -29.25
CA VAL A 342 -19.06 -3.10 -30.61
C VAL A 342 -20.44 -2.82 -31.19
N VAL A 343 -20.53 -2.12 -32.32
CA VAL A 343 -21.81 -1.72 -32.92
C VAL A 343 -21.75 -1.69 -34.44
N SER A 344 -22.86 -2.05 -35.10
CA SER A 344 -23.04 -1.90 -36.54
C SER A 344 -24.15 -0.88 -36.85
N LEU A 345 -23.80 0.16 -37.61
CA LEU A 345 -24.66 1.31 -37.88
C LEU A 345 -25.14 1.26 -39.34
N GLY A 346 -26.38 0.83 -39.55
CA GLY A 346 -26.95 0.62 -40.88
C GLY A 346 -27.51 1.87 -41.59
N SER A 347 -27.52 3.05 -40.96
CA SER A 347 -27.98 4.29 -41.60
C SER A 347 -27.39 5.55 -40.98
N LYS A 348 -27.22 6.61 -41.80
CA LYS A 348 -26.63 7.90 -41.36
C LYS A 348 -27.33 8.50 -40.15
N ILE A 349 -28.65 8.32 -40.08
CA ILE A 349 -29.48 8.78 -38.96
C ILE A 349 -29.06 8.06 -37.66
N ARG A 350 -28.96 6.73 -37.70
CA ARG A 350 -28.55 5.93 -36.54
C ARG A 350 -27.14 6.24 -36.05
N ALA A 351 -26.20 6.53 -36.96
CA ALA A 351 -24.87 6.94 -36.53
C ALA A 351 -24.86 8.31 -35.86
N ASN A 352 -25.65 9.27 -36.33
CA ASN A 352 -25.73 10.56 -35.65
C ASN A 352 -26.30 10.39 -34.24
N GLU A 353 -27.39 9.63 -34.09
CA GLU A 353 -27.96 9.32 -32.77
C GLU A 353 -26.95 8.62 -31.85
N PHE A 354 -26.19 7.66 -32.39
CA PHE A 354 -25.12 6.98 -31.67
C PHE A 354 -24.00 7.95 -31.25
N LEU A 355 -23.53 8.81 -32.14
CA LEU A 355 -22.45 9.76 -31.86
C LEU A 355 -22.88 10.84 -30.86
N ASP A 356 -24.13 11.29 -30.91
CA ASP A 356 -24.70 12.21 -29.94
C ASP A 356 -24.78 11.56 -28.55
N ALA A 357 -25.18 10.28 -28.47
CA ALA A 357 -25.16 9.53 -27.23
C ALA A 357 -23.72 9.31 -26.73
N LEU A 358 -22.78 8.98 -27.63
CA LEU A 358 -21.37 8.79 -27.33
C LEU A 358 -20.72 10.05 -26.77
N ALA A 359 -21.04 11.23 -27.31
CA ALA A 359 -20.52 12.51 -26.83
C ALA A 359 -20.88 12.78 -25.36
N ASN A 360 -21.97 12.19 -24.88
CA ASN A 360 -22.40 12.26 -23.49
C ASN A 360 -21.87 11.09 -22.63
N ALA A 361 -21.48 9.98 -23.26
CA ALA A 361 -20.89 8.82 -22.60
C ALA A 361 -19.40 9.05 -22.33
N ARG A 362 -19.03 9.20 -21.05
CA ARG A 362 -17.63 9.47 -20.67
C ARG A 362 -16.80 8.21 -20.37
N SER A 363 -17.37 7.02 -20.50
CA SER A 363 -16.79 5.73 -20.09
C SER A 363 -16.46 4.80 -21.25
N VAL A 364 -16.56 5.27 -22.50
CA VAL A 364 -16.18 4.48 -23.67
C VAL A 364 -14.69 4.63 -23.87
N GLY A 365 -13.95 3.55 -23.67
CA GLY A 365 -12.51 3.49 -23.90
C GLY A 365 -12.16 2.83 -25.23
N ASP A 366 -12.90 1.79 -25.63
CA ASP A 366 -12.62 1.01 -26.84
C ASP A 366 -13.90 0.94 -27.69
N LEU A 367 -13.80 1.25 -28.98
CA LEU A 367 -14.96 1.45 -29.84
C LEU A 367 -14.73 0.81 -31.22
N ASP A 368 -15.40 -0.32 -31.45
CA ASP A 368 -15.47 -0.99 -32.75
C ASP A 368 -16.81 -0.61 -33.42
N ILE A 369 -16.73 0.20 -34.48
CA ILE A 369 -17.89 0.64 -35.25
C ILE A 369 -17.78 0.11 -36.68
N THR A 370 -18.80 -0.61 -37.10
CA THR A 370 -18.99 -0.96 -38.51
C THR A 370 -20.08 -0.06 -39.11
N PHE A 371 -19.81 0.60 -40.23
CA PHE A 371 -20.82 1.34 -41.00
C PHE A 371 -21.33 0.49 -42.17
N ASP A 372 -22.58 0.03 -42.10
CA ASP A 372 -23.17 -0.89 -43.09
C ASP A 372 -24.19 -0.18 -44.00
N TRP A 373 -23.90 1.06 -44.39
CA TRP A 373 -24.80 1.88 -45.20
C TRP A 373 -24.34 2.03 -46.66
N GLY A 374 -24.29 0.93 -47.41
CA GLY A 374 -24.33 1.00 -48.86
C GLY A 374 -23.25 1.84 -49.54
N ALA A 375 -21.99 1.46 -49.35
CA ALA A 375 -21.02 1.54 -50.43
C ALA A 375 -20.40 0.15 -50.56
N PRO A 376 -20.41 -0.48 -51.76
CA PRO A 376 -19.68 -1.72 -51.95
C PRO A 376 -18.18 -1.45 -51.75
N GLY A 377 -17.61 -1.88 -50.61
CA GLY A 377 -16.19 -2.23 -50.53
C GLY A 377 -15.23 -1.37 -49.69
N VAL A 378 -15.61 -0.78 -48.54
CA VAL A 378 -14.59 -0.29 -47.58
C VAL A 378 -14.99 -0.62 -46.14
N ILE A 379 -14.28 -1.58 -45.53
CA ILE A 379 -14.28 -1.81 -44.08
C ILE A 379 -13.14 -0.96 -43.52
N LEU A 380 -13.47 0.06 -42.71
CA LEU A 380 -12.47 0.76 -41.89
C LEU A 380 -12.43 0.06 -40.53
N LYS A 381 -11.34 -0.65 -40.25
CA LYS A 381 -10.97 -1.04 -38.88
C LYS A 381 -10.05 0.03 -38.32
N HIS A 382 -10.44 0.66 -37.22
CA HIS A 382 -9.59 1.56 -36.45
C HIS A 382 -9.31 0.97 -35.08
#